data_AF-A0A950EUD6-F1
#
_entry.id   AF-A0A950EUD6-F1
#
_cell.length_a   1.000
_cell.length_b   1.000
_cell.length_c   1.000
_cell.angle_alpha   90.00
_cell.angle_beta   90.00
_cell.angle_gamma   90.00
#
_symmetry.space_group_name_H-M   'P 1'
#
loop_
_entity.id
_entity.type
_entity.pdbx_description
1 polymer ?
#
loop_
_entity_poly.entity_id
_entity_poly.type
_entity_poly.pdbx_seq_one_letter_code
_entity_poly.pdbx_strand_id
1 'polypeptide(L)'
;MTAATENKAGTLYLVPAPLDFGCESQTALTEVLPEGTLRRAAAITHWISENAKTARAYLKRIDALFPLAAALQTQNIAELPREAHKKGDHGNKGGAVFDPKPLLAPALAGEDMGLISEAGMPAVADPGSSIVRAAHDLGIRVVPLVGP
;
A
#
# COMPACT_ATOMS: atom_id res chain seq x y z
N MET A 1 18.68 -22.97 27.04
CA MET A 1 18.10 -23.05 25.69
C MET A 1 17.39 -21.73 25.44
N THR A 2 18.05 -20.79 24.78
CA THR A 2 17.47 -19.53 24.33
C THR A 2 16.62 -19.84 23.09
N ALA A 3 15.31 -19.66 23.18
CA ALA A 3 14.45 -19.69 22.01
C ALA A 3 14.90 -18.56 21.08
N ALA A 4 15.37 -18.90 19.88
CA ALA A 4 15.57 -17.93 18.83
C ALA A 4 14.20 -17.35 18.52
N THR A 5 13.99 -16.07 18.81
CA THR A 5 12.83 -15.34 18.30
C THR A 5 12.95 -15.38 16.78
N GLU A 6 12.17 -16.24 16.12
CA GLU A 6 12.03 -16.17 14.67
C GLU A 6 11.58 -14.74 14.36
N ASN A 7 12.46 -13.98 13.72
CA ASN A 7 12.19 -12.60 13.37
C ASN A 7 11.16 -12.63 12.24
N LYS A 8 9.89 -12.67 12.62
CA LYS A 8 8.79 -12.85 11.69
C LYS A 8 8.69 -11.59 10.83
N ALA A 9 8.66 -11.78 9.52
CA ALA A 9 8.39 -10.68 8.59
C ALA A 9 7.07 -9.97 8.96
N GLY A 10 7.02 -8.67 8.66
CA GLY A 10 5.84 -7.85 8.80
C GLY A 10 4.72 -8.28 7.84
N THR A 11 3.59 -7.60 7.93
CA THR A 11 2.42 -7.85 7.07
C THR A 11 2.26 -6.73 6.05
N LEU A 12 2.03 -7.08 4.79
CA LEU A 12 1.58 -6.15 3.76
C LEU A 12 0.05 -6.09 3.77
N TYR A 13 -0.51 -4.97 4.21
CA TYR A 13 -1.95 -4.72 4.16
C TYR A 13 -2.33 -4.05 2.84
N LEU A 14 -3.34 -4.58 2.15
CA LEU A 14 -3.93 -3.91 0.98
C LEU A 14 -5.02 -2.98 1.51
N VAL A 15 -4.74 -1.68 1.50
CA VAL A 15 -5.59 -0.66 2.11
C VAL A 15 -6.42 -0.01 1.01
N PRO A 16 -7.75 -0.22 0.99
CA PRO A 16 -8.61 0.42 0.02
C PRO A 16 -8.68 1.93 0.29
N ALA A 17 -8.81 2.71 -0.78
CA ALA A 17 -9.00 4.15 -0.72
C ALA A 17 -10.20 4.57 -1.61
N PRO A 18 -11.07 5.49 -1.15
CA PRO A 18 -12.15 6.02 -1.98
C PRO A 18 -11.60 6.80 -3.18
N LEU A 19 -12.29 6.71 -4.33
CA LEU A 19 -11.98 7.47 -5.55
C LEU A 19 -12.56 8.89 -5.55
N ASP A 20 -12.47 9.59 -4.41
CA ASP A 20 -13.06 10.92 -4.22
C ASP A 20 -12.00 12.04 -4.14
N PHE A 21 -10.73 11.70 -4.36
CA PHE A 21 -9.66 12.69 -4.37
C PHE A 21 -9.83 13.67 -5.54
N GLY A 22 -10.00 14.95 -5.22
CA GLY A 22 -10.20 16.01 -6.22
C GLY A 22 -11.64 16.13 -6.73
N CYS A 23 -12.58 15.33 -6.21
CA CYS A 23 -14.01 15.52 -6.46
C CYS A 23 -14.56 16.74 -5.69
N GLU A 24 -15.65 17.32 -6.20
CA GLU A 24 -16.32 18.47 -5.55
C GLU A 24 -16.81 18.15 -4.13
N SER A 25 -17.15 16.88 -3.88
CA SER A 25 -17.47 16.35 -2.56
C SER A 25 -16.62 15.13 -2.28
N GLN A 26 -16.18 15.01 -1.03
CA GLN A 26 -15.48 13.83 -0.51
C GLN A 26 -16.42 13.07 0.41
N THR A 27 -16.53 11.75 0.22
CA THR A 27 -17.36 10.90 1.06
C THR A 27 -16.73 10.77 2.44
N ALA A 28 -17.53 10.72 3.51
CA ALA A 28 -16.95 10.47 4.84
C ALA A 28 -16.34 9.06 4.87
N LEU A 29 -15.09 8.93 5.33
CA LEU A 29 -14.41 7.62 5.33
C LEU A 29 -15.20 6.56 6.13
N THR A 30 -15.91 6.96 7.18
CA THR A 30 -16.75 6.10 8.00
C THR A 30 -17.97 5.53 7.28
N GLU A 31 -18.37 6.10 6.14
CA GLU A 31 -19.50 5.60 5.34
C GLU A 31 -19.08 4.46 4.40
N VAL A 32 -17.80 4.39 4.05
CA VAL A 32 -17.26 3.49 3.02
C VAL A 32 -16.20 2.52 3.53
N LEU A 33 -15.58 2.82 4.68
CA LEU A 33 -14.55 1.99 5.30
C LEU A 33 -14.98 1.55 6.71
N PRO A 34 -14.93 0.25 7.02
CA PRO A 34 -15.12 -0.22 8.39
C PRO A 34 -14.06 0.36 9.33
N GLU A 35 -14.45 0.57 10.60
CA GLU A 35 -13.56 1.07 11.65
C GLU A 35 -12.28 0.24 11.79
N GLY A 36 -12.38 -1.09 11.65
CA GLY A 36 -11.21 -1.98 11.70
C GLY A 36 -10.17 -1.68 10.61
N THR A 37 -10.62 -1.32 9.41
CA THR A 37 -9.73 -0.90 8.31
C THR A 37 -9.04 0.41 8.63
N LEU A 38 -9.80 1.40 9.11
CA LEU A 38 -9.27 2.72 9.47
C LEU A 38 -8.25 2.65 10.61
N ARG A 39 -8.55 1.90 11.68
CA ARG A 39 -7.62 1.67 12.79
C ARG A 39 -6.35 0.94 12.35
N ARG A 40 -6.49 -0.06 11.48
CA ARG A 40 -5.32 -0.78 10.94
C ARG A 40 -4.45 0.16 10.10
N ALA A 41 -5.07 0.93 9.21
CA ALA A 41 -4.36 1.91 8.40
C ALA A 41 -3.65 2.95 9.26
N ALA A 42 -4.29 3.47 10.32
CA ALA A 42 -3.68 4.43 11.24
C ALA A 42 -2.40 3.89 11.93
N ALA A 43 -2.30 2.59 12.13
CA ALA A 43 -1.15 1.95 12.78
C ALA A 43 0.08 1.75 11.86
N ILE A 44 -0.05 1.98 10.55
CA ILE A 44 1.01 1.73 9.56
C ILE A 44 1.86 2.99 9.34
N THR A 45 3.18 2.81 9.27
CA THR A 45 4.14 3.90 9.02
C THR A 45 4.86 3.81 7.67
N HIS A 46 4.79 2.65 7.01
CA HIS A 46 5.43 2.38 5.72
C HIS A 46 4.37 2.13 4.65
N TRP A 47 4.40 2.95 3.61
CA TRP A 47 3.36 3.00 2.58
C TRP A 47 3.94 2.86 1.20
N ILE A 48 3.24 2.11 0.36
CA ILE A 48 3.42 2.07 -1.09
C ILE A 48 2.14 2.63 -1.70
N SER A 49 2.27 3.56 -2.65
CA SER A 49 1.13 4.19 -3.33
C SER A 49 1.49 4.55 -4.76
N GLU A 50 0.51 4.77 -5.62
CA GLU A 50 0.78 5.33 -6.96
C GLU A 50 1.20 6.80 -6.91
N ASN A 51 0.67 7.54 -5.93
CA ASN A 51 0.92 8.97 -5.78
C ASN A 51 1.00 9.37 -4.30
N ALA A 52 2.16 9.88 -3.88
CA ALA A 52 2.40 10.23 -2.50
C ALA A 52 1.63 11.49 -2.06
N LYS A 53 1.10 12.30 -2.99
CA LYS A 53 0.22 13.43 -2.66
C LYS A 53 -1.19 12.94 -2.30
N THR A 54 -1.74 12.01 -3.08
CA THR A 54 -3.07 11.44 -2.81
C THR A 54 -3.03 10.57 -1.56
N ALA A 55 -1.96 9.76 -1.40
CA ALA A 55 -1.70 9.00 -0.17
C ALA A 55 -1.68 9.88 1.08
N ARG A 56 -0.94 11.00 1.06
CA ARG A 56 -0.90 11.92 2.22
C ARG A 56 -2.25 12.56 2.50
N ALA A 57 -3.02 12.90 1.47
CA ALA A 57 -4.36 13.45 1.66
C ALA A 57 -5.30 12.42 2.30
N TYR A 58 -5.21 11.15 1.88
CA TYR A 58 -5.95 10.05 2.47
C TYR A 58 -5.55 9.81 3.94
N LEU A 59 -4.24 9.71 4.23
CA LEU A 59 -3.74 9.55 5.60
C LEU A 59 -4.16 10.70 6.52
N LYS A 60 -4.21 11.94 6.01
CA LYS A 60 -4.73 13.09 6.77
C LYS A 60 -6.21 12.92 7.16
N ARG A 61 -7.03 12.33 6.28
CA ARG A 61 -8.44 12.04 6.58
C ARG A 61 -8.57 10.91 7.62
N ILE A 62 -7.67 9.92 7.58
CA ILE A 62 -7.60 8.88 8.62
C ILE A 62 -7.18 9.48 9.97
N ASP A 63 -6.14 10.33 9.99
CA ASP A 63 -5.63 10.97 11.22
C ASP A 63 -6.70 11.76 11.97
N ALA A 64 -7.62 12.40 11.23
CA ALA A 64 -8.76 13.12 11.78
C ALA A 64 -9.77 12.22 12.52
N LEU A 65 -9.75 10.90 12.28
CA LEU A 65 -10.64 9.91 12.89
C LEU A 65 -9.91 9.01 13.91
N PHE A 66 -8.71 8.56 13.54
CA PHE A 66 -7.83 7.71 14.34
C PHE A 66 -6.40 8.25 14.22
N PRO A 67 -5.77 8.69 15.33
CA PRO A 67 -4.42 9.24 15.29
C PRO A 67 -3.44 8.28 14.62
N LEU A 68 -2.67 8.79 13.67
CA LEU A 68 -1.63 7.99 13.00
C LEU A 68 -0.52 7.61 14.00
N ALA A 69 0.04 6.41 13.84
CA ALA A 69 1.16 5.93 14.65
C ALA A 69 2.42 6.81 14.56
N ALA A 70 2.56 7.55 13.45
CA ALA A 70 3.57 8.58 13.27
C ALA A 70 2.95 9.81 12.59
N ALA A 71 3.51 10.99 12.87
CA ALA A 71 3.04 12.22 12.26
C ALA A 71 3.06 12.12 10.72
N LEU A 72 2.10 12.76 10.04
CA LEU A 72 1.97 12.68 8.58
C LEU A 72 3.27 13.02 7.82
N GLN A 73 4.10 13.92 8.37
CA GLN A 73 5.38 14.33 7.78
C GLN A 73 6.49 13.27 7.91
N THR A 74 6.39 12.39 8.91
CA THR A 74 7.37 11.32 9.18
C THR A 74 6.99 9.99 8.56
N GLN A 75 5.80 9.89 7.95
CA GLN A 75 5.37 8.68 7.23
C GLN A 75 6.30 8.40 6.05
N ASN A 76 6.74 7.14 5.91
CA ASN A 76 7.54 6.70 4.78
C ASN A 76 6.59 6.28 3.65
N ILE A 77 6.59 7.01 2.54
CA ILE A 77 5.71 6.76 1.40
C ILE A 77 6.56 6.62 0.14
N ALA A 78 6.58 5.41 -0.42
CA ALA A 78 7.21 5.12 -1.69
C ALA A 78 6.17 5.12 -2.82
N GLU A 79 6.53 5.74 -3.94
CA GLU A 79 5.69 5.76 -5.14
C GLU A 79 6.02 4.58 -6.07
N LEU A 80 4.98 3.96 -6.64
CA LEU A 80 5.14 2.97 -7.69
C LEU A 80 5.58 3.67 -8.99
N PRO A 81 6.61 3.17 -9.71
CA PRO A 81 7.04 3.78 -10.94
C PRO A 81 6.00 3.62 -12.05
N ARG A 82 5.66 4.74 -12.69
CA ARG A 82 4.65 4.87 -13.76
C ARG A 82 4.90 3.96 -14.98
N GLU A 83 6.14 3.50 -15.17
CA GLU A 83 6.56 2.69 -16.32
C GLU A 83 6.28 1.19 -16.16
N ALA A 84 5.81 0.73 -15.00
CA ALA A 84 5.36 -0.65 -14.82
C ALA A 84 4.18 -1.05 -15.74
N HIS A 85 3.56 -0.09 -16.43
CA HIS A 85 2.35 -0.27 -17.24
C HIS A 85 2.60 -0.64 -18.71
N LYS A 86 3.86 -0.81 -19.14
CA LYS A 86 4.19 -1.03 -20.56
C LYS A 86 4.67 -2.45 -20.85
N LYS A 87 3.90 -3.48 -20.49
CA LYS A 87 4.09 -4.82 -21.05
C LYS A 87 2.76 -5.56 -21.24
N GLY A 88 2.09 -5.19 -22.33
CA GLY A 88 1.28 -6.15 -23.09
C GLY A 88 2.20 -7.17 -23.78
N ASP A 89 1.58 -8.28 -24.17
CA ASP A 89 2.13 -9.62 -24.41
C ASP A 89 3.09 -9.80 -25.61
N HIS A 90 3.95 -8.82 -25.90
CA HIS A 90 4.98 -8.95 -26.93
C HIS A 90 6.36 -8.72 -26.35
N GLY A 91 7.11 -9.82 -26.25
CA GLY A 91 8.54 -9.78 -25.93
C GLY A 91 9.28 -8.88 -26.91
N ASN A 92 9.74 -7.72 -26.45
CA ASN A 92 10.89 -7.08 -27.05
C ASN A 92 11.70 -6.28 -26.02
N LYS A 93 12.99 -6.21 -26.31
CA LYS A 93 14.13 -5.85 -25.46
C LYS A 93 14.12 -4.35 -25.09
N GLY A 94 14.39 -4.02 -23.82
CA GLY A 94 14.90 -2.69 -23.43
C GLY A 94 14.20 -1.90 -22.31
N GLY A 95 13.04 -2.32 -21.81
CA GLY A 95 12.40 -1.65 -20.66
C GLY A 95 12.98 -2.09 -19.32
N ALA A 96 13.33 -1.15 -18.44
CA ALA A 96 13.82 -1.45 -17.09
C ALA A 96 12.82 -2.38 -16.37
N VAL A 97 13.30 -3.54 -15.93
CA VAL A 97 12.51 -4.46 -15.11
C VAL A 97 12.32 -3.76 -13.77
N PHE A 98 11.08 -3.39 -13.43
CA PHE A 98 10.76 -2.89 -12.11
C PHE A 98 11.03 -4.00 -11.10
N ASP A 99 11.96 -3.78 -10.17
CA ASP A 99 12.18 -4.66 -9.03
C ASP A 99 11.33 -4.16 -7.85
N PRO A 100 10.24 -4.84 -7.47
CA PRO A 100 9.41 -4.48 -6.33
C PRO A 100 10.05 -4.77 -4.97
N LYS A 101 11.11 -5.58 -4.92
CA LYS A 101 11.70 -6.06 -3.65
C LYS A 101 12.24 -4.95 -2.74
N PRO A 102 12.93 -3.90 -3.24
CA PRO A 102 13.41 -2.81 -2.39
C PRO A 102 12.28 -2.08 -1.66
N LEU A 103 11.08 -2.02 -2.25
CA LEU A 103 9.91 -1.42 -1.61
C LEU A 103 9.38 -2.25 -0.44
N LEU A 104 9.70 -3.55 -0.39
CA LEU A 104 9.27 -4.48 0.65
C LEU A 104 10.32 -4.67 1.76
N ALA A 105 11.43 -3.92 1.72
CA ALA A 105 12.49 -4.00 2.73
C ALA A 105 11.98 -3.79 4.18
N PRO A 106 11.05 -2.85 4.47
CA PRO A 106 10.48 -2.72 5.83
C PRO A 106 9.75 -3.98 6.30
N ALA A 107 8.94 -4.60 5.43
CA ALA A 107 8.26 -5.86 5.76
C ALA A 107 9.25 -6.99 6.04
N LEU A 108 10.34 -7.08 5.29
CA LEU A 108 11.42 -8.04 5.59
C LEU A 108 12.12 -7.77 6.93
N ALA A 109 12.13 -6.52 7.39
CA ALA A 109 12.65 -6.11 8.70
C ALA A 109 11.65 -6.31 9.85
N GLY A 110 10.43 -6.80 9.58
CA GLY A 110 9.39 -7.03 10.59
C GLY A 110 8.37 -5.90 10.74
N GLU A 111 8.45 -4.86 9.90
CA GLU A 111 7.54 -3.71 9.98
C GLU A 111 6.30 -3.92 9.11
N ASP A 112 5.11 -3.65 9.67
CA ASP A 112 3.87 -3.70 8.92
C ASP A 112 3.83 -2.58 7.85
N MET A 113 3.40 -2.93 6.65
CA MET A 113 3.35 -2.04 5.49
C MET A 113 1.94 -1.93 4.93
N GLY A 114 1.61 -0.80 4.31
CA GLY A 114 0.35 -0.57 3.61
C GLY A 114 0.59 -0.33 2.12
N LEU A 115 -0.10 -1.07 1.26
CA LEU A 115 -0.26 -0.74 -0.15
C LEU A 115 -1.60 -0.06 -0.31
N ILE A 116 -1.59 1.23 -0.64
CA ILE A 116 -2.82 1.97 -0.95
C ILE A 116 -3.26 1.54 -2.35
N SER A 117 -4.39 0.84 -2.40
CA SER A 117 -5.03 0.46 -3.65
C SER A 117 -5.97 1.59 -4.04
N GLU A 118 -5.49 2.52 -4.86
CA GLU A 118 -6.38 3.42 -5.59
C GLU A 118 -7.07 2.53 -6.64
N ALA A 119 -8.40 2.44 -6.64
CA ALA A 119 -9.11 1.61 -7.59
C ALA A 119 -8.90 2.14 -9.02
N GLY A 120 -7.86 1.63 -9.68
CA GLY A 120 -7.67 1.77 -11.12
C GLY A 120 -8.83 1.11 -11.85
N MET A 121 -9.19 1.65 -13.01
CA MET A 121 -10.21 1.06 -13.88
C MET A 121 -9.96 -0.44 -14.11
N PRO A 122 -11.02 -1.28 -14.17
CA PRO A 122 -10.86 -2.67 -14.55
C PRO A 122 -10.26 -2.80 -15.96
N ALA A 123 -9.31 -3.73 -16.12
CA ALA A 123 -8.69 -4.23 -17.37
C ALA A 123 -7.25 -3.77 -17.74
N VAL A 124 -6.51 -3.08 -16.87
CA VAL A 124 -5.07 -2.83 -17.07
C VAL A 124 -4.30 -3.31 -15.85
N ALA A 125 -3.20 -4.04 -16.07
CA ALA A 125 -2.35 -4.60 -15.02
C ALA A 125 -2.08 -3.58 -13.91
N ASP A 126 -2.61 -3.85 -12.71
CA ASP A 126 -2.46 -3.00 -11.54
C ASP A 126 -0.99 -3.06 -11.08
N PRO A 127 -0.26 -1.93 -11.01
CA PRO A 127 1.13 -1.91 -10.54
C PRO A 127 1.25 -2.49 -9.12
N GLY A 128 0.19 -2.41 -8.31
CA GLY A 128 0.07 -3.05 -7.00
C GLY A 128 0.10 -4.58 -7.05
N SER A 129 -0.39 -5.21 -8.13
CA SER A 129 -0.36 -6.68 -8.27
C SER A 129 1.07 -7.24 -8.32
N SER A 130 2.03 -6.48 -8.87
CA SER A 130 3.44 -6.86 -8.90
C SER A 130 4.06 -6.85 -7.50
N ILE A 131 3.65 -5.92 -6.64
CA ILE A 131 4.06 -5.84 -5.23
C ILE A 131 3.49 -7.01 -4.45
N VAL A 132 2.20 -7.32 -4.63
CA VAL A 132 1.54 -8.46 -3.97
C VAL A 132 2.22 -9.77 -4.34
N ARG A 133 2.51 -9.98 -5.63
CA ARG A 133 3.24 -11.15 -6.09
C ARG A 133 4.63 -11.25 -5.46
N ALA A 134 5.38 -10.15 -5.47
CA ALA A 134 6.71 -10.12 -4.85
C ALA A 134 6.68 -10.35 -3.34
N ALA A 135 5.66 -9.85 -2.65
CA ALA A 135 5.45 -10.09 -1.22
C ALA A 135 5.22 -11.59 -0.95
N HIS A 136 4.36 -12.24 -1.73
CA HIS A 136 4.17 -13.69 -1.63
C HIS A 136 5.46 -14.47 -1.94
N ASP A 137 6.20 -14.10 -3.00
CA ASP A 137 7.47 -14.74 -3.37
C ASP A 137 8.54 -14.60 -2.26
N LEU A 138 8.45 -13.56 -1.44
CA LEU A 138 9.32 -13.29 -0.29
C LEU A 138 8.79 -13.88 1.04
N GLY A 139 7.65 -14.57 1.02
CA GLY A 139 7.03 -15.12 2.23
C GLY A 139 6.40 -14.08 3.16
N ILE A 140 6.22 -12.84 2.69
CA ILE A 140 5.53 -11.78 3.42
C ILE A 140 4.03 -12.09 3.42
N ARG A 141 3.40 -11.98 4.59
CA ARG A 141 1.95 -12.14 4.70
C ARG A 141 1.27 -10.96 4.02
N VAL A 142 0.34 -11.23 3.10
CA VAL A 142 -0.52 -10.22 2.49
C VAL A 142 -1.93 -10.32 3.07
N VAL A 143 -2.50 -9.19 3.50
CA VAL A 143 -3.84 -9.12 4.09
C VAL A 143 -4.66 -8.03 3.39
N PRO A 144 -5.66 -8.37 2.57
CA PRO A 144 -6.59 -7.38 2.07
C PRO A 144 -7.47 -6.85 3.20
N LEU A 145 -7.61 -5.52 3.29
CA LEU A 145 -8.57 -4.87 4.17
C LEU A 145 -9.89 -4.63 3.43
N VAL A 146 -10.98 -4.60 4.19
CA VAL A 146 -12.32 -4.36 3.64
C VAL A 146 -12.50 -2.89 3.35
N GLY A 147 -13.08 -2.57 2.19
CA GLY A 147 -13.47 -1.24 1.79
C GLY A 147 -14.49 -1.26 0.66
N PRO A 148 -14.74 -0.11 0.01
CA PRO A 148 -15.77 0.07 -1.00
C PRO A 148 -15.48 -0.65 -2.32
#